data_AF-H9CZL2-F1
#
_entry.id   AF-H9CZL2-F1
#
_cell.length_a   1.000
_cell.length_b   1.000
_cell.length_c   1.000
_cell.angle_alpha   90.00
_cell.angle_beta   90.00
_cell.angle_gamma   90.00
#
_symmetry.space_group_name_H-M   'P 1'
#
loop_
_entity.id
_entity.type
_entity.pdbx_description
1 polymer ?
#
loop_
_entity_poly.entity_id
_entity_poly.type
_entity_poly.pdbx_seq_one_letter_code
_entity_poly.pdbx_strand_id
1 'polypeptide(L)' 'VFNHEVVKKHFDKTIWVCVSEPFLINKILEAILQALRGTSSGLDNKENLLQELQKHMQGKKYFLVLDDVW' A
#
# COMPACT_ATOMS: atom_id res chain seq x y z
N VAL A 1 -0.12 11.40 16.66
CA VAL A 1 0.26 9.99 16.95
C VAL A 1 1.15 9.36 15.85
N PHE A 2 0.90 9.60 14.55
CA PHE A 2 1.73 9.10 13.43
C PHE A 2 3.18 9.63 13.37
N ASN A 3 3.44 10.83 13.89
CA ASN A 3 4.72 11.52 13.76
C ASN A 3 5.76 11.18 14.85
N HIS A 4 5.50 10.19 15.70
CA HIS A 4 6.50 9.77 16.68
C HIS A 4 7.63 9.02 15.96
N GLU A 5 8.86 9.47 16.10
CA GLU A 5 10.06 8.85 15.50
C GLU A 5 10.17 7.34 15.80
N VAL A 6 9.55 6.89 16.89
CA VAL A 6 9.48 5.48 17.31
C VAL A 6 8.71 4.63 16.30
N VAL A 7 7.60 5.15 15.75
CA VAL A 7 6.81 4.45 14.73
C VAL A 7 7.61 4.39 13.43
N LYS A 8 8.22 5.50 13.01
CA LYS A 8 9.06 5.55 11.79
C LYS A 8 10.28 4.63 11.85
N LYS A 9 10.85 4.39 13.05
CA LYS A 9 11.99 3.47 13.23
C LYS A 9 11.58 1.99 13.27
N HIS A 10 10.30 1.67 13.45
CA HIS A 10 9.84 0.27 13.56
C HIS A 10 9.47 -0.36 12.22
N PHE A 11 9.18 0.46 11.20
CA PHE A 11 8.73 0.00 9.89
C PHE A 11 9.73 0.40 8.81
N ASP A 12 10.03 -0.52 7.89
CA ASP A 12 10.94 -0.31 6.77
C ASP A 12 10.34 0.67 5.75
N LYS A 13 9.01 0.67 5.61
CA LYS A 13 8.28 1.61 4.76
C LYS A 13 6.94 1.98 5.37
N THR A 14 6.53 3.21 5.13
CA THR A 14 5.18 3.69 5.42
C THR A 14 4.46 3.98 4.11
N ILE A 15 3.24 3.48 3.97
CA ILE A 15 2.41 3.60 2.77
C ILE A 15 1.10 4.25 3.18
N TRP A 16 0.73 5.32 2.49
CA TRP A 16 -0.55 6.01 2.66
C TRP A 16 -1.35 5.88 1.39
N VAL A 17 -2.55 5.32 1.49
CA VAL A 17 -3.46 5.16 0.36
C VAL A 17 -4.74 5.90 0.67
N CYS A 18 -5.08 6.84 -0.20
CA CYS A 18 -6.38 7.50 -0.19
C CYS A 18 -7.42 6.54 -0.77
N VAL A 19 -8.44 6.25 0.02
CA VAL A 19 -9.60 5.47 -0.39
C VAL A 19 -10.69 6.48 -0.73
N SER A 20 -11.16 6.42 -1.97
CA SER A 20 -12.25 7.27 -2.48
C SER A 20 -13.41 6.41 -2.92
N GLU A 21 -14.66 6.88 -2.77
CA GLU A 21 -15.82 6.15 -3.29
C GLU A 21 -15.87 6.16 -4.83
N PRO A 22 -16.24 5.04 -5.47
CA PRO A 22 -16.59 3.74 -4.88
C PRO A 22 -15.35 2.99 -4.35
N PHE A 23 -15.55 2.25 -3.26
CA PHE A 23 -14.52 1.39 -2.66
C PHE A 23 -14.13 0.24 -3.61
N LEU A 24 -13.09 0.45 -4.42
CA LEU A 24 -12.61 -0.52 -5.39
C LEU A 24 -11.32 -1.17 -4.89
N ILE A 25 -11.43 -2.44 -4.45
CA ILE A 25 -10.31 -3.22 -3.91
C ILE A 25 -9.12 -3.24 -4.88
N ASN A 26 -9.37 -3.44 -6.18
CA ASN A 26 -8.29 -3.49 -7.17
C ASN A 26 -7.51 -2.17 -7.22
N LYS A 27 -8.20 -1.01 -7.13
CA LYS A 27 -7.54 0.30 -7.09
C LYS A 27 -6.71 0.50 -5.84
N ILE A 28 -7.18 0.00 -4.69
CA ILE A 28 -6.41 0.06 -3.44
C ILE A 28 -5.15 -0.80 -3.56
N LEU A 29 -5.28 -2.04 -4.04
CA LEU A 29 -4.14 -2.94 -4.25
C LEU A 29 -3.12 -2.36 -5.25
N GLU A 30 -3.61 -1.77 -6.33
CA GLU A 30 -2.76 -1.07 -7.30
C GLU A 30 -2.05 0.13 -6.68
N ALA A 31 -2.74 0.96 -5.90
CA ALA A 31 -2.14 2.12 -5.22
C ALA A 31 -1.05 1.71 -4.21
N ILE A 32 -1.28 0.63 -3.44
CA ILE A 32 -0.25 0.07 -2.54
C ILE A 32 0.95 -0.40 -3.37
N LEU A 33 0.72 -1.12 -4.47
CA LEU A 33 1.78 -1.65 -5.31
C LEU A 33 2.58 -0.53 -5.98
N GLN A 34 1.90 0.53 -6.42
CA GLN A 34 2.52 1.73 -6.96
C GLN A 34 3.37 2.44 -5.90
N ALA A 35 2.90 2.57 -4.67
CA ALA A 35 3.69 3.13 -3.57
C ALA A 35 4.93 2.28 -3.24
N LEU A 36 4.88 0.96 -3.48
CA LEU A 36 6.01 0.06 -3.28
C LEU A 36 7.04 0.11 -4.41
N ARG A 37 6.58 0.11 -5.67
CA ARG A 37 7.40 0.06 -6.89
C ARG A 37 7.87 1.43 -7.39
N GLY A 38 7.11 2.48 -7.10
CA GLY A 38 7.31 3.83 -7.65
C GLY A 38 6.70 4.06 -9.05
N THR A 39 6.12 3.02 -9.66
CA THR A 39 5.48 3.07 -10.99
C THR A 39 4.19 2.25 -11.01
N SER A 40 3.29 2.54 -11.96
CA SER A 40 2.08 1.74 -12.15
C SER A 40 2.44 0.32 -12.61
N SER A 41 1.68 -0.67 -12.14
CA SER A 41 1.91 -2.07 -12.49
C SER A 41 1.26 -2.45 -13.84
N GLY A 42 0.23 -1.70 -14.27
CA GLY A 42 -0.59 -2.06 -15.43
C GLY A 42 -1.39 -3.35 -15.22
N LEU A 43 -1.49 -3.83 -13.97
CA LEU A 43 -2.19 -5.05 -13.61
C LEU A 43 -3.62 -4.72 -13.17
N ASP A 44 -4.61 -5.27 -13.87
CA ASP A 44 -6.03 -5.18 -13.48
C ASP A 44 -6.48 -6.43 -12.68
N ASN A 45 -5.81 -7.58 -12.88
CA ASN A 45 -6.18 -8.80 -12.18
C ASN A 45 -5.77 -8.77 -10.70
N LYS A 46 -6.74 -8.99 -9.81
CA LYS A 46 -6.56 -9.04 -8.35
C LYS A 46 -5.48 -10.04 -7.92
N GLU A 47 -5.45 -11.22 -8.52
CA GLU A 47 -4.49 -12.26 -8.13
C GLU A 47 -3.06 -11.84 -8.47
N ASN A 48 -2.85 -11.23 -9.65
CA ASN A 48 -1.55 -10.73 -10.07
C ASN A 48 -1.08 -9.58 -9.16
N LEU A 49 -1.99 -8.67 -8.79
CA LEU A 49 -1.71 -7.61 -7.83
C LEU A 49 -1.28 -8.18 -6.47
N LEU A 50 -1.99 -9.18 -5.95
CA LEU A 50 -1.67 -9.82 -4.68
C LEU A 50 -0.33 -10.56 -4.71
N GLN A 51 -0.03 -11.28 -5.79
CA GLN A 51 1.26 -11.98 -5.94
C GLN A 51 2.43 -10.99 -5.95
N GLU A 52 2.30 -9.88 -6.68
CA GLU A 52 3.35 -8.87 -6.74
C GLU A 52 3.50 -8.12 -5.42
N LEU A 53 2.39 -7.81 -4.74
CA LEU A 53 2.42 -7.25 -3.39
C LEU A 53 3.15 -8.20 -2.42
N GLN A 54 2.80 -9.48 -2.40
CA GLN A 54 3.47 -10.47 -1.55
C GLN A 54 4.98 -10.51 -1.81
N LYS A 55 5.39 -10.54 -3.08
CA LYS A 55 6.80 -10.54 -3.48
C LYS A 55 7.54 -9.29 -3.01
N HIS A 56 6.94 -8.11 -3.12
CA HIS A 56 7.55 -6.85 -2.69
C HIS A 56 7.56 -6.68 -1.16
N MET A 57 6.53 -7.23 -0.50
CA MET A 57 6.33 -7.08 0.93
C MET A 57 7.02 -8.16 1.78
N GLN A 58 7.52 -9.22 1.15
CA GLN A 58 8.17 -10.31 1.86
C GLN A 58 9.38 -9.82 2.67
N GLY A 59 9.42 -10.20 3.96
CA GLY A 59 10.56 -9.97 4.85
C GLY A 59 10.74 -8.53 5.33
N LYS A 60 9.76 -7.64 5.12
CA LYS A 60 9.80 -6.25 5.57
C LYS A 60 8.57 -5.90 6.40
N LYS A 61 8.75 -4.99 7.36
CA LYS A 61 7.66 -4.41 8.16
C LYS A 61 7.13 -3.16 7.48
N TYR A 62 5.83 -3.14 7.23
CA TYR A 62 5.15 -2.01 6.61
C TYR A 62 4.15 -1.38 7.57
N PHE A 63 4.05 -0.06 7.52
CA PHE A 63 2.93 0.66 8.12
C PHE A 63 2.00 1.12 7.00
N LEU A 64 0.79 0.56 6.95
CA LEU A 64 -0.21 0.89 5.94
C LEU A 64 -1.31 1.75 6.57
N VAL A 65 -1.51 2.95 6.02
CA VAL A 65 -2.62 3.84 6.34
C VAL A 65 -3.58 3.83 5.15
N LEU A 66 -4.83 3.44 5.41
CA LEU A 66 -5.94 3.59 4.49
C LEU A 66 -6.77 4.77 5.01
N ASP A 67 -6.62 5.92 4.36
CA ASP A 67 -7.29 7.16 4.75
C ASP A 67 -8.50 7.35 3.85
N ASP A 68 -9.68 7.50 4.47
CA ASP A 68 -10.95 7.61 3.77
C ASP A 68 -11.42 9.07 3.82
N VAL A 69 -11.65 9.67 2.66
CA VAL A 69 -12.18 11.03 2.55
C VAL A 69 -13.68 10.88 2.34
N TRP A 70 -14.42 10.93 3.45
CA TRP A 70 -15.89 10.82 3.52
C TRP A 70 -16.61 11.75 2.53
#